data_AF-S3JDV2-F1
#
_entry.id   AF-S3JDV2-F1
#
_cell.length_a   1.000
_cell.length_b   1.000
_cell.length_c   1.000
_cell.angle_alpha   90.00
_cell.angle_beta   90.00
_cell.angle_gamma   90.00
#
_symmetry.space_group_name_H-M   'P 1'
#
loop_
_entity.id
_entity.type
_entity.pdbx_description
1 polymer ?
#
loop_
_entity_poly.entity_id
_entity_poly.type
_entity_poly.pdbx_seq_one_letter_code
_entity_poly.pdbx_strand_id
1 'polypeptide(L)'
;MVESVKSVEADSNSPSKMGPKPKLSIEEQVLVTLEYWREYRTYFHIGTNWELSESTICRIVNKTEKMLLQSGNFRLKGKKALLNQAEIPVVTVIDLLQKSYSAT
;
A
#
# COMPACT_ATOMS: atom_id res chain seq x y z
N MET A 1 -9.11 2.62 -9.08
CA MET A 1 -8.99 2.44 -7.61
C MET A 1 -10.01 1.44 -7.07
N VAL A 2 -11.26 1.45 -7.55
CA VAL A 2 -12.30 0.46 -7.19
C VAL A 2 -11.95 -0.97 -7.65
N GLU A 3 -11.31 -1.12 -8.82
CA GLU A 3 -10.88 -2.42 -9.36
C GLU A 3 -9.85 -3.14 -8.48
N SER A 4 -9.03 -2.40 -7.74
CA SER A 4 -7.97 -2.96 -6.92
C SER A 4 -8.48 -3.60 -5.63
N VAL A 5 -9.64 -3.18 -5.13
CA VAL A 5 -10.29 -3.75 -3.94
C VAL A 5 -10.81 -5.16 -4.25
N LYS A 6 -11.37 -5.35 -5.46
CA LYS A 6 -11.94 -6.62 -5.93
C LYS A 6 -10.92 -7.76 -6.03
N SER A 7 -9.64 -7.45 -6.30
CA SER A 7 -8.58 -8.46 -6.34
C SER A 7 -8.15 -8.97 -4.96
N VAL A 8 -8.41 -8.20 -3.90
CA VAL A 8 -8.04 -8.56 -2.52
C VAL A 8 -9.12 -9.44 -1.86
N GLU A 9 -10.38 -9.29 -2.28
CA GLU A 9 -11.51 -10.13 -1.83
C GLU A 9 -11.39 -11.59 -2.30
N ALA A 10 -10.69 -11.86 -3.40
CA ALA A 10 -10.61 -13.21 -3.98
C ALA A 10 -9.83 -14.22 -3.11
N ASP A 11 -9.00 -13.75 -2.17
CA ASP A 11 -8.20 -14.61 -1.28
C ASP A 11 -8.94 -15.01 0.01
N SER A 12 -10.14 -14.48 0.28
CA SER A 12 -10.85 -14.74 1.54
C SER A 12 -11.73 -16.00 1.54
N ASN A 13 -11.84 -16.73 0.42
CA ASN A 13 -12.78 -17.86 0.29
C ASN A 13 -12.13 -19.26 0.35
N SER A 14 -10.92 -19.39 0.91
CA SER A 14 -10.33 -20.70 1.21
C SER A 14 -10.59 -21.11 2.67
N PRO A 15 -11.25 -22.26 2.94
CA PRO A 15 -11.45 -22.73 4.29
C PRO A 15 -10.15 -23.39 4.76
N SER A 16 -9.26 -22.65 5.42
CA SER A 16 -8.41 -23.13 6.52
C SER A 16 -7.29 -22.14 6.86
N LYS A 17 -7.36 -21.58 8.07
CA LYS A 17 -6.40 -21.79 9.17
C LYS A 17 -6.77 -20.85 10.31
N MET A 18 -7.02 -21.44 11.48
CA MET A 18 -7.27 -20.78 12.76
C MET A 18 -6.22 -19.69 13.03
N GLY A 19 -6.61 -18.44 12.81
CA GLY A 19 -5.93 -17.26 13.30
C GLY A 19 -6.97 -16.27 13.83
N PRO A 20 -6.62 -15.39 14.77
CA PRO A 20 -7.51 -14.31 15.18
C PRO A 20 -7.98 -13.56 13.93
N LYS A 21 -9.30 -13.31 13.85
CA LYS A 21 -9.85 -12.48 12.77
C LYS A 21 -9.04 -11.17 12.73
N PRO A 22 -8.59 -10.73 11.55
CA PRO A 22 -7.90 -9.45 11.46
C PRO A 22 -8.81 -8.37 12.05
N LYS A 23 -8.25 -7.53 12.94
CA LYS A 23 -9.02 -6.45 13.60
C LYS A 23 -9.61 -5.44 12.60
N LEU A 24 -9.01 -5.36 11.41
CA LEU A 24 -9.38 -4.45 10.33
C LEU A 24 -9.90 -5.23 9.12
N SER A 25 -10.89 -4.65 8.44
CA SER A 25 -11.35 -5.08 7.12
C SER A 25 -10.24 -4.95 6.07
N ILE A 26 -10.48 -5.49 4.88
CA ILE A 26 -9.54 -5.39 3.76
C ILE A 26 -9.37 -3.93 3.33
N GLU A 27 -10.47 -3.18 3.27
CA GLU A 27 -10.52 -1.78 2.88
C GLU A 27 -9.72 -0.92 3.86
N GLU A 28 -9.87 -1.18 5.16
CA GLU A 28 -9.12 -0.48 6.21
C GLU A 28 -7.62 -0.81 6.13
N GLN A 29 -7.25 -2.05 5.85
CA GLN A 29 -5.84 -2.44 5.64
C GLN A 29 -5.21 -1.70 4.44
N VAL A 30 -5.97 -1.51 3.36
CA VAL A 30 -5.55 -0.71 2.21
C VAL A 30 -5.45 0.77 2.58
N LEU A 31 -6.41 1.30 3.33
CA LEU A 31 -6.42 2.70 3.76
C LEU A 31 -5.20 3.04 4.63
N VAL A 32 -4.88 2.20 5.61
CA VAL A 32 -3.68 2.32 6.46
C VAL A 32 -2.40 2.35 5.62
N THR A 33 -2.34 1.51 4.58
CA THR A 33 -1.17 1.43 3.69
C THR A 33 -1.03 2.69 2.84
N LEU A 34 -2.15 3.24 2.37
CA LEU A 34 -2.17 4.49 1.60
C LEU A 34 -1.81 5.71 2.47
N GLU A 35 -2.26 5.75 3.72
CA GLU A 35 -1.89 6.80 4.69
C GLU A 35 -0.38 6.82 4.91
N TYR A 36 0.23 5.63 5.09
CA TYR A 36 1.68 5.48 5.19
C TYR A 36 2.42 6.01 3.95
N TRP A 37 1.99 5.64 2.73
CA TRP A 37 2.66 6.06 1.50
C TRP A 37 2.45 7.54 1.15
N ARG A 38 1.30 8.12 1.47
CA ARG A 38 0.98 9.50 1.10
C ARG A 38 1.52 10.51 2.10
N GLU A 39 1.46 10.21 3.39
CA GLU A 39 1.77 11.17 4.45
C GLU A 39 3.15 10.93 5.09
N TYR A 40 3.85 9.84 4.70
CA TYR A 40 5.13 9.42 5.27
C TYR A 40 5.12 9.36 6.82
N ARG A 41 3.93 9.17 7.40
CA ARG A 41 3.71 9.16 8.85
C ARG A 41 4.31 7.88 9.43
N THR A 42 4.96 7.96 10.60
CA THR A 42 5.59 6.76 11.20
C THR A 42 4.52 5.74 11.62
N TYR A 43 4.88 4.45 11.61
CA TYR A 43 3.97 3.38 12.02
C TYR A 43 3.42 3.55 13.44
N PHE A 44 4.19 4.16 14.34
CA PHE A 44 3.73 4.51 15.69
C PHE A 44 2.56 5.51 15.68
N HIS A 45 2.68 6.58 14.89
CA HIS A 45 1.64 7.60 14.79
C HIS A 45 0.38 7.05 14.12
N ILE A 46 0.53 6.28 13.04
CA ILE A 46 -0.61 5.61 12.38
C ILE A 46 -1.26 4.62 13.35
N GLY A 47 -0.46 3.85 14.10
CA GLY A 47 -0.95 2.93 15.13
C GLY A 47 -1.78 3.64 16.19
N THR A 48 -1.40 4.85 16.59
CA THR A 48 -2.15 5.65 17.56
C THR A 48 -3.51 6.09 17.00
N ASN A 49 -3.56 6.54 15.74
CA ASN A 49 -4.80 6.92 15.06
C ASN A 49 -5.79 5.74 14.92
N TRP A 50 -5.28 4.52 14.73
CA TRP A 50 -6.06 3.31 14.51
C TRP A 50 -6.20 2.42 15.77
N GLU A 51 -5.72 2.87 16.93
CA GLU A 51 -5.69 2.11 18.19
C GLU A 51 -5.02 0.72 18.06
N LEU A 52 -3.99 0.64 17.22
CA LEU A 52 -3.21 -0.57 16.95
C LEU A 52 -1.76 -0.41 17.41
N SER A 53 -1.14 -1.54 17.73
CA SER A 53 0.31 -1.55 17.97
C SER A 53 1.06 -1.24 16.67
N GLU A 54 2.20 -0.56 16.78
CA GLU A 54 3.11 -0.31 15.67
C GLU A 54 3.44 -1.60 14.90
N SER A 55 3.68 -2.70 15.63
CA SER A 55 3.97 -4.00 15.06
C SER A 55 2.82 -4.57 14.24
N THR A 56 1.57 -4.21 14.56
CA THR A 56 0.38 -4.62 13.81
C THR A 56 0.29 -3.83 12.50
N ILE A 57 0.51 -2.52 12.55
CA ILE A 57 0.55 -1.65 11.36
C ILE A 57 1.64 -2.13 10.40
N CYS A 58 2.86 -2.37 10.88
CA CYS A 58 3.96 -2.87 10.06
C CYS A 58 3.60 -4.19 9.36
N ARG A 59 2.92 -5.13 10.04
CA ARG A 59 2.45 -6.38 9.42
C ARG A 59 1.36 -6.14 8.38
N ILE A 60 0.43 -5.22 8.63
CA ILE A 60 -0.64 -4.85 7.70
C ILE A 60 -0.05 -4.26 6.42
N VAL A 61 0.80 -3.23 6.54
CA VAL A 61 1.44 -2.56 5.39
C VAL A 61 2.21 -3.57 4.53
N ASN A 62 3.07 -4.39 5.16
CA ASN A 62 3.83 -5.43 4.46
C ASN A 62 2.94 -6.49 3.78
N LYS A 63 1.83 -6.86 4.41
CA LYS A 63 0.88 -7.83 3.83
C LYS A 63 0.17 -7.23 2.62
N THR A 64 -0.38 -6.03 2.78
CA THR A 64 -1.08 -5.31 1.70
C THR A 64 -0.15 -5.08 0.52
N GLU A 65 1.07 -4.62 0.76
CA GLU A 65 2.07 -4.42 -0.30
C GLU A 65 2.34 -5.70 -1.09
N LYS A 66 2.54 -6.84 -0.39
CA LYS A 66 2.74 -8.14 -1.05
C LYS A 66 1.54 -8.55 -1.89
N MET A 67 0.31 -8.36 -1.39
CA MET A 67 -0.91 -8.68 -2.14
C MET A 67 -1.04 -7.80 -3.38
N LEU A 68 -0.78 -6.49 -3.26
CA LEU A 68 -0.82 -5.56 -4.39
C LEU A 68 0.24 -5.91 -5.44
N LEU A 69 1.46 -6.27 -5.03
CA LEU A 69 2.51 -6.72 -5.94
C LEU A 69 2.14 -8.04 -6.65
N GLN A 70 1.56 -9.00 -5.92
CA GLN A 70 1.11 -10.28 -6.47
C GLN A 70 -0.03 -10.12 -7.47
N SER A 71 -0.92 -9.14 -7.27
CA SER A 71 -2.02 -8.88 -8.20
C SER A 71 -1.56 -8.50 -9.61
N GLY A 72 -0.31 -8.07 -9.79
CA GLY A 72 0.25 -7.68 -11.09
C GLY A 72 -0.29 -6.36 -11.65
N ASN A 73 -1.42 -5.86 -11.15
CA ASN A 73 -2.10 -4.64 -11.61
C ASN A 73 -1.32 -3.37 -11.27
N PHE A 74 -0.50 -3.40 -10.22
CA PHE A 74 0.32 -2.28 -9.75
C PHE A 74 1.74 -2.30 -10.30
N ARG A 75 2.07 -3.25 -11.18
CA ARG A 75 3.37 -3.29 -11.84
C ARG A 75 3.39 -2.26 -12.95
N LEU A 76 4.37 -1.37 -12.91
CA LEU A 76 4.62 -0.46 -14.02
C LEU A 76 4.93 -1.30 -15.26
N LYS A 77 4.22 -1.05 -16.37
CA LYS A 77 4.56 -1.67 -17.65
C LYS A 77 5.98 -1.24 -18.05
N GLY A 78 6.71 -2.10 -18.77
CA GLY A 78 8.09 -1.81 -19.16
C GLY A 78 8.22 -0.48 -19.90
N LYS A 79 9.41 0.14 -19.85
CA LYS A 79 9.68 1.50 -20.41
C LYS A 79 9.12 1.72 -21.82
N LYS A 80 9.23 0.72 -22.70
CA LYS A 80 8.71 0.76 -24.08
C LYS A 80 7.18 0.81 -24.16
N ALA A 81 6.48 0.14 -23.24
CA ALA A 81 5.03 0.14 -23.19
C ALA A 81 4.47 1.47 -22.65
N LEU A 82 5.22 2.18 -21.80
CA LEU A 82 4.87 3.51 -21.31
C LEU A 82 4.96 4.58 -22.40
N LEU A 83 5.94 4.46 -23.30
CA LEU A 83 6.16 5.41 -24.40
C LEU A 83 5.18 5.23 -25.57
N ASN A 84 4.62 4.02 -25.75
CA ASN A 84 3.71 3.68 -26.83
C ASN A 84 2.22 3.90 -26.48
N GLN A 85 1.91 4.36 -25.26
CA GLN A 85 0.54 4.61 -24.85
C GLN A 85 0.13 6.02 -25.31
N ALA A 86 -0.94 6.11 -26.12
CA ALA A 86 -1.44 7.39 -26.66
C ALA A 86 -1.95 8.35 -25.58
N GLU A 87 -2.15 7.85 -24.36
CA GLU A 87 -2.58 8.58 -23.19
C GLU A 87 -1.43 8.55 -22.18
N ILE A 88 -0.88 9.73 -21.85
CA ILE A 88 0.17 9.87 -20.85
C ILE A 88 -0.41 9.33 -19.55
N PRO A 89 0.11 8.23 -18.97
CA PRO A 89 -0.34 7.83 -17.65
C PRO A 89 -0.07 9.02 -16.72
N VAL A 90 -1.07 9.44 -15.95
CA VAL A 90 -0.88 10.40 -14.85
C VAL A 90 -0.02 9.70 -13.80
N VAL A 91 1.28 9.64 -14.07
CA VAL A 91 2.30 9.14 -13.17
C VAL A 91 2.64 10.32 -12.28
N THR A 92 2.09 10.31 -11.06
CA THR A 92 2.60 11.20 -10.01
C THR A 92 4.01 10.72 -9.66
N VAL A 93 5.02 11.32 -10.28
CA VAL A 93 6.41 11.18 -9.88
C VAL A 93 6.55 11.95 -8.56
N ILE A 94 6.60 11.23 -7.44
CA ILE A 94 6.96 11.83 -6.15
C ILE A 94 8.49 11.79 -6.09
N ASP A 95 9.12 12.91 -6.43
CA ASP A 95 10.55 13.11 -6.22
C ASP A 95 10.77 13.48 -4.73
N LEU A 96 11.53 12.64 -4.01
CA LEU A 96 11.95 12.94 -2.64
C LEU A 96 13.30 13.66 -2.69
N LEU A 97 13.27 14.98 -2.76
CA LEU A 97 14.47 15.80 -2.56
C LEU A 97 14.84 15.83 -1.06
N GLN A 98 15.78 14.99 -0.65
CA GLN A 98 16.47 15.18 0.63
C GLN A 98 17.42 16.37 0.48
N LYS A 99 16.99 17.55 0.93
CA LYS A 99 17.88 18.71 1.07
C LYS A 99 18.76 18.49 2.31
N SER A 100 20.00 18.09 2.10
CA SER A 100 21.03 18.12 3.14
C SER A 100 21.36 19.58 3.44
N TYR A 101 20.80 20.15 4.51
CA TYR A 101 21.30 21.42 5.02
C TYR A 101 22.65 21.16 5.71
N SER A 102 23.74 21.57 5.07
CA SER A 102 25.02 21.75 5.75
C SER A 102 24.92 23.06 6.53
N ALA A 103 24.87 22.96 7.86
CA ALA A 103 25.00 24.11 8.73
C ALA A 103 26.43 24.67 8.57
N THR A 104 26.52 25.97 8.22
CA THR A 104 27.73 26.78 8.34
C THR A 104 27.73 27.44 9.71
#